data_AF-A0A942E3V6-F1
#
_entry.id   AF-A0A942E3V6-F1
#
_cell.length_a   1.000
_cell.length_b   1.000
_cell.length_c   1.000
_cell.angle_alpha   90.00
_cell.angle_beta   90.00
_cell.angle_gamma   90.00
#
_symmetry.space_group_name_H-M   'P 1'
#
loop_
_entity.id
_entity.type
_entity.pdbx_description
1 polymer ?
#
loop_
_entity_poly.entity_id
_entity_poly.type
_entity_poly.pdbx_seq_one_letter_code
_entity_poly.pdbx_strand_id
1 'polypeptide(L)'
;MSDPLPRLGRRAIHAHSRLAREVAALNYLLRVAKPAGTLGENGRRSLNDVMRAANKLYRHEPGLPSFRLINPINPLTNADIALMVTRLIVACQAFEQRYAHLTDAAPPPMHA
;
A
#
# COMPACT_ATOMS: atom_id res chain seq x y z
N MET A 1 -27.46 -0.43 16.37
CA MET A 1 -26.52 0.66 16.66
C MET A 1 -25.51 0.67 15.53
N SER A 2 -25.57 1.66 14.63
CA SER A 2 -24.56 1.80 13.59
C SER A 2 -23.36 2.52 14.20
N ASP A 3 -22.26 1.81 14.41
CA ASP A 3 -21.01 2.46 14.84
C ASP A 3 -20.64 3.56 13.83
N PRO A 4 -20.19 4.74 14.30
CA PRO A 4 -19.75 5.80 13.41
C PRO A 4 -18.59 5.29 12.55
N LEU A 5 -18.79 5.28 11.23
CA LEU A 5 -17.76 4.88 10.28
C LEU A 5 -16.48 5.69 10.51
N PRO A 6 -15.29 5.05 10.47
CA PRO A 6 -14.04 5.71 10.79
C PRO A 6 -13.78 6.85 9.79
N ARG A 7 -13.37 8.02 10.33
CA ARG A 7 -13.02 9.20 9.52
C ARG A 7 -11.52 9.24 9.29
N LEU A 8 -11.11 9.31 8.02
CA LEU A 8 -9.71 9.37 7.63
C LEU A 8 -9.26 10.82 7.47
N GLY A 9 -8.14 11.17 8.13
CA GLY A 9 -7.55 12.50 7.98
C GLY A 9 -6.94 12.72 6.60
N ARG A 10 -6.94 13.96 6.11
CA ARG A 10 -6.36 14.35 4.79
C ARG A 10 -4.92 13.87 4.59
N ARG A 11 -4.11 13.88 5.66
CA ARG A 11 -2.72 13.35 5.62
C ARG A 11 -2.68 11.86 5.30
N ALA A 12 -3.58 11.07 5.86
CA ALA A 12 -3.65 9.63 5.63
C ALA A 12 -4.19 9.31 4.22
N ILE A 13 -5.14 10.09 3.71
CA ILE A 13 -5.61 10.01 2.31
C ILE A 13 -4.44 10.22 1.34
N HIS A 14 -3.65 11.28 1.52
CA HIS A 14 -2.49 11.56 0.67
C HIS A 14 -1.40 10.48 0.82
N ALA A 15 -1.15 9.98 2.03
CA ALA A 15 -0.21 8.90 2.28
C ALA A 15 -0.64 7.61 1.56
N HIS A 16 -1.92 7.24 1.66
CA HIS A 16 -2.49 6.08 0.96
C HIS A 16 -2.39 6.24 -0.56
N SER A 17 -2.78 7.40 -1.10
CA SER A 17 -2.70 7.68 -2.54
C SER A 17 -1.27 7.60 -3.09
N ARG A 18 -0.27 7.99 -2.29
CA ARG A 18 1.14 7.81 -2.65
C ARG A 18 1.53 6.34 -2.62
N LEU A 19 1.20 5.63 -1.54
CA LEU A 19 1.49 4.21 -1.38
C LEU A 19 0.88 3.37 -2.52
N ALA A 20 -0.39 3.60 -2.85
CA ALA A 20 -1.09 2.89 -3.92
C ALA A 20 -0.40 3.07 -5.29
N ARG A 21 0.12 4.26 -5.59
CA ARG A 21 0.91 4.52 -6.80
C ARG A 21 2.23 3.76 -6.81
N GLU A 22 2.94 3.71 -5.68
CA GLU A 22 4.20 2.94 -5.57
C GLU A 22 3.94 1.44 -5.73
N VAL A 23 2.86 0.92 -5.13
CA VAL A 23 2.43 -0.49 -5.28
C VAL A 23 2.04 -0.81 -6.73
N ALA A 24 1.33 0.10 -7.41
CA ALA A 24 0.98 -0.06 -8.82
C ALA A 24 2.23 -0.10 -9.72
N ALA A 25 3.23 0.74 -9.45
CA ALA A 25 4.50 0.73 -10.17
C ALA A 25 5.27 -0.60 -9.98
N LEU A 26 5.30 -1.12 -8.74
CA LEU A 26 5.89 -2.44 -8.46
C LEU A 26 5.16 -3.57 -9.20
N ASN A 27 3.84 -3.54 -9.22
CA ASN A 27 3.02 -4.53 -9.94
C ASN A 27 3.26 -4.46 -11.45
N TYR A 28 3.36 -3.25 -12.02
CA TYR A 28 3.71 -3.07 -13.42
C TYR A 28 5.09 -3.67 -13.74
N LEU A 29 6.09 -3.39 -12.90
CA LEU A 29 7.45 -3.91 -13.06
C LEU A 29 7.47 -5.45 -13.07
N LEU A 30 6.72 -6.09 -12.18
CA LEU A 30 6.62 -7.55 -12.13
C LEU A 30 5.89 -8.16 -13.33
N ARG A 31 4.78 -7.55 -13.76
CA ARG A 31 3.91 -8.14 -14.79
C ARG A 31 4.36 -7.82 -16.22
N VAL A 32 4.85 -6.61 -16.44
CA VAL A 32 5.15 -6.07 -17.77
C VAL A 32 6.65 -6.10 -18.03
N ALA A 33 7.45 -5.49 -17.16
CA ALA A 33 8.89 -5.38 -17.37
C ALA A 33 9.62 -6.73 -17.18
N LYS A 34 9.07 -7.63 -16.35
CA LYS A 34 9.58 -8.99 -16.08
C LYS A 34 11.12 -9.04 -15.98
N PRO A 35 11.72 -8.25 -15.08
CA PRO A 35 13.18 -8.19 -14.99
C PRO A 35 13.76 -9.57 -14.69
N ALA A 36 14.78 -9.95 -15.44
CA ALA A 36 15.52 -11.18 -15.21
C ALA A 36 16.47 -11.01 -14.00
N GLY A 37 16.66 -12.08 -13.23
CA GLY A 37 17.60 -12.11 -12.11
C GLY A 37 17.00 -11.71 -10.75
N THR A 38 17.87 -11.45 -9.79
CA THR A 38 17.51 -11.08 -8.42
C THR A 38 17.38 -9.57 -8.25
N LEU A 39 16.62 -9.13 -7.25
CA LEU A 39 16.48 -7.72 -6.94
C LEU A 39 17.79 -7.16 -6.37
N GLY A 40 18.38 -6.21 -7.08
CA GLY A 40 19.56 -5.48 -6.61
C GLY A 40 19.30 -4.71 -5.31
N GLU A 41 20.37 -4.21 -4.70
CA GLU A 41 20.29 -3.48 -3.41
C GLU A 41 19.30 -2.30 -3.46
N ASN A 42 19.32 -1.49 -4.52
CA ASN A 42 18.42 -0.34 -4.66
C ASN A 42 16.94 -0.77 -4.71
N GLY A 43 16.63 -1.83 -5.46
CA GLY A 43 15.26 -2.36 -5.49
C GLY A 43 14.80 -2.87 -4.13
N ARG A 44 15.70 -3.54 -3.38
CA ARG A 44 15.41 -4.00 -2.02
C ARG A 44 15.17 -2.85 -1.06
N ARG A 45 15.95 -1.76 -1.16
CA ARG A 45 15.72 -0.52 -0.39
C ARG A 45 14.36 0.08 -0.70
N SER A 46 14.04 0.26 -1.98
CA SER A 46 12.74 0.82 -2.41
C SER A 46 11.57 -0.03 -1.92
N LEU A 47 11.66 -1.35 -2.01
CA LEU A 47 10.60 -2.24 -1.51
C LEU A 47 10.45 -2.15 0.02
N ASN A 48 11.56 -2.03 0.76
CA ASN A 48 11.52 -1.76 2.20
C ASN A 48 10.88 -0.43 2.55
N ASP A 49 11.13 0.62 1.77
CA ASP A 49 10.51 1.93 2.01
C ASP A 49 9.00 1.89 1.79
N VAL A 50 8.53 1.20 0.75
CA VAL A 50 7.10 0.93 0.51
C VAL A 50 6.48 0.18 1.69
N MET A 51 7.14 -0.88 2.18
CA MET A 51 6.65 -1.64 3.33
C MET A 51 6.63 -0.82 4.63
N ARG A 52 7.63 0.04 4.85
CA ARG A 52 7.63 0.96 6.00
C ARG A 52 6.48 1.95 5.92
N ALA A 53 6.21 2.50 4.74
CA ALA A 53 5.07 3.39 4.51
C ALA A 53 3.74 2.68 4.77
N ALA A 54 3.57 1.47 4.25
CA ALA A 54 2.40 0.62 4.51
C ALA A 54 2.22 0.34 6.01
N ASN A 55 3.27 -0.11 6.70
CA ASN A 55 3.22 -0.35 8.15
C ASN A 55 2.87 0.90 8.94
N LYS A 56 3.43 2.06 8.57
CA LYS A 56 3.13 3.32 9.24
C LYS A 56 1.66 3.72 9.09
N LEU A 57 1.10 3.50 7.90
CA LEU A 57 -0.30 3.82 7.59
C LEU A 57 -1.26 2.83 8.27
N TYR A 58 -0.97 1.53 8.19
CA TYR A 58 -1.88 0.47 8.63
C TYR A 58 -1.73 0.07 10.09
N ARG A 59 -0.72 0.60 10.81
CA ARG A 59 -0.44 0.26 12.22
C ARG A 59 -1.67 0.32 13.13
N HIS A 60 -2.57 1.27 12.89
CA HIS A 60 -3.74 1.52 13.73
C HIS A 60 -5.04 0.96 13.13
N GLU A 61 -4.95 0.25 12.01
CA GLU A 61 -6.11 -0.27 11.28
C GLU A 61 -6.35 -1.75 11.65
N PRO A 62 -7.40 -2.07 12.42
CA PRO A 62 -7.66 -3.45 12.80
C PRO A 62 -8.00 -4.28 11.57
N GLY A 63 -7.36 -5.44 11.44
CA GLY A 63 -7.55 -6.37 10.32
C GLY A 63 -6.60 -6.15 9.13
N LEU A 64 -5.77 -5.09 9.13
CA LEU A 64 -4.74 -4.92 8.11
C LEU A 64 -3.41 -5.59 8.49
N PRO A 65 -2.65 -6.10 7.49
CA PRO A 65 -1.43 -6.82 7.75
C PRO A 65 -0.27 -5.90 8.17
N SER A 66 0.64 -6.46 8.97
CA SER A 66 1.98 -5.91 9.17
C SER A 66 2.97 -6.62 8.23
N PHE A 67 3.85 -5.85 7.63
CA PHE A 67 4.85 -6.31 6.67
C PHE A 67 6.22 -6.40 7.35
N ARG A 68 6.86 -7.57 7.26
CA ARG A 68 8.25 -7.74 7.70
C ARG A 68 9.18 -7.15 6.65
N LEU A 69 10.12 -6.32 7.09
CA LEU A 69 11.14 -5.75 6.21
C LEU A 69 12.10 -6.85 5.71
N ILE A 70 12.58 -6.66 4.49
CA ILE A 70 13.54 -7.52 3.82
C ILE A 70 14.90 -7.39 4.49
N ASN A 71 15.49 -8.55 4.80
CA ASN A 71 16.89 -8.64 5.19
C ASN A 71 17.79 -8.47 3.95
N PRO A 72 18.73 -7.50 3.95
CA PRO A 72 19.62 -7.25 2.81
C PRO A 72 20.61 -8.39 2.52
N ILE A 73 20.80 -9.34 3.44
CA ILE A 73 21.73 -10.47 3.28
C ILE A 73 21.10 -11.59 2.44
N ASN A 74 19.78 -11.77 2.54
CA ASN A 74 19.10 -12.87 1.86
C ASN A 74 18.74 -12.46 0.42
N PRO A 75 19.04 -13.31 -0.58
CA PRO A 75 18.57 -13.08 -1.95
C PRO A 75 17.04 -13.11 -1.97
N LEU A 76 16.42 -12.13 -2.64
CA LEU A 76 15.00 -12.20 -2.98
C LEU A 76 14.85 -12.75 -4.39
N THR A 77 14.04 -13.78 -4.51
CA THR A 77 13.59 -14.28 -5.81
C THR A 77 12.46 -13.43 -6.33
N ASN A 78 12.21 -13.49 -7.65
CA ASN A 78 11.04 -12.82 -8.25
C ASN A 78 9.71 -13.33 -7.69
N ALA A 79 9.65 -14.59 -7.25
CA ALA A 79 8.46 -15.16 -6.61
C ALA A 79 8.19 -14.48 -5.25
N ASP A 80 9.24 -14.25 -4.44
CA ASP A 80 9.11 -13.56 -3.16
C ASP A 80 8.57 -12.14 -3.37
N ILE A 81 9.14 -11.40 -4.34
CA ILE A 81 8.71 -10.04 -4.66
C ILE A 81 7.25 -10.04 -5.12
N ALA A 82 6.86 -10.98 -5.99
CA ALA A 82 5.49 -11.10 -6.47
C ALA A 82 4.49 -11.36 -5.33
N LEU A 83 4.85 -12.23 -4.39
CA LEU A 83 4.03 -12.49 -3.21
C LEU A 83 3.88 -11.24 -2.35
N MET A 84 4.98 -10.51 -2.13
CA MET A 84 4.98 -9.29 -1.32
C MET A 84 4.14 -8.17 -1.95
N VAL A 85 4.30 -7.95 -3.26
CA VAL A 85 3.51 -6.96 -4.00
C VAL A 85 2.02 -7.33 -3.99
N THR A 86 1.69 -8.61 -4.17
CA THR A 86 0.29 -9.07 -4.09
C THR A 86 -0.32 -8.77 -2.72
N ARG A 87 0.41 -9.02 -1.63
CA ARG A 87 -0.06 -8.71 -0.27
C ARG A 87 -0.24 -7.20 -0.05
N LEU A 88 0.63 -6.37 -0.61
CA LEU A 88 0.49 -4.91 -0.56
C LEU A 88 -0.76 -4.44 -1.32
N ILE A 89 -1.05 -5.01 -2.49
CA ILE A 89 -2.26 -4.71 -3.27
C ILE A 89 -3.51 -5.05 -2.45
N VAL A 90 -3.58 -6.25 -1.87
CA VAL A 90 -4.73 -6.67 -1.05
C VAL A 90 -4.91 -5.76 0.16
N ALA A 91 -3.82 -5.35 0.82
CA ALA A 91 -3.90 -4.40 1.94
C ALA A 91 -4.40 -3.01 1.50
N CYS A 92 -3.96 -2.52 0.33
CA CYS A 92 -4.46 -1.26 -0.22
C CYS A 92 -5.96 -1.34 -0.51
N GLN A 93 -6.43 -2.44 -1.12
CA GLN A 93 -7.84 -2.65 -1.43
C GLN A 93 -8.69 -2.74 -0.16
N ALA A 94 -8.24 -3.47 0.85
CA ALA A 94 -8.96 -3.56 2.13
C ALA A 94 -9.03 -2.20 2.84
N PHE A 95 -7.97 -1.40 2.77
CA PHE A 95 -7.98 -0.04 3.29
C PHE A 95 -8.97 0.85 2.52
N GLU A 96 -8.98 0.78 1.18
CA GLU A 96 -9.92 1.55 0.34
C GLU A 96 -11.36 1.16 0.61
N GLN A 97 -11.69 -0.14 0.67
CA GLN A 97 -13.04 -0.61 0.96
C GLN A 97 -13.54 -0.10 2.32
N ARG A 98 -12.67 -0.05 3.33
CA ARG A 98 -13.01 0.45 4.66
C ARG A 98 -13.33 1.95 4.68
N TYR A 99 -12.74 2.72 3.76
CA TYR A 99 -12.85 4.17 3.69
C TYR A 99 -13.61 4.68 2.46
N ALA A 100 -14.20 3.80 1.66
CA ALA A 100 -14.86 4.13 0.41
C ALA A 100 -15.93 5.22 0.58
N HIS A 101 -16.65 5.18 1.70
CA HIS A 101 -17.67 6.16 2.09
C HIS A 101 -17.16 7.60 2.25
N LEU A 102 -15.85 7.82 2.41
CA LEU A 102 -15.27 9.16 2.49
C LEU A 102 -15.00 9.78 1.13
N THR A 103 -15.02 8.96 0.07
CA THR A 103 -14.79 9.40 -1.31
C THR A 103 -16.10 9.80 -1.99
N ASP A 104 -17.22 9.20 -1.57
CA ASP A 104 -18.58 9.51 -2.07
C ASP A 104 -19.25 10.71 -1.38
N ALA A 105 -18.65 11.23 -0.30
CA ALA A 105 -19.12 12.43 0.36
C ALA A 105 -18.82 13.66 -0.53
N ALA A 106 -19.79 13.98 -1.39
CA ALA A 106 -19.82 15.13 -2.27
C ALA A 106 -19.31 16.42 -1.58
N PRO A 107 -18.65 17.34 -2.31
CA PRO A 107 -18.27 18.64 -1.76
C PRO A 107 -19.51 19.33 -1.17
N PRO A 108 -19.37 20.07 -0.05
CA PRO A 108 -20.50 20.76 0.56
C PRO A 108 -21.16 21.68 -0.48
N PRO A 109 -22.49 21.85 -0.44
CA PRO A 109 -23.16 22.77 -1.35
C PRO A 109 -22.51 24.14 -1.21
N MET A 110 -21.93 24.64 -2.31
CA MET A 110 -21.52 26.03 -2.39
C MET A 110 -22.81 26.85 -2.33
N HIS A 111 -23.11 27.39 -1.14
CA HIS A 111 -24.10 28.45 -1.02
C HIS A 111 -23.55 29.68 -1.75
N ALA A 112 -24.07 29.91 -2.94
CA ALA A 112 -23.98 31.16 -3.68
C ALA A 112 -25.20 32.02 -3.36
#